data_AF-A0A3T1D1S7-F1
#
_entry.id   AF-A0A3T1D1S7-F1
#
_cell.length_a   1.000
_cell.length_b   1.000
_cell.length_c   1.000
_cell.angle_alpha   90.00
_cell.angle_beta   90.00
_cell.angle_gamma   90.00
#
_symmetry.space_group_name_H-M   'P 1'
#
loop_
_entity.id
_entity.type
_entity.pdbx_description
1 polymer ?
#
loop_
_entity_poly.entity_id
_entity_poly.type
_entity_poly.pdbx_seq_one_letter_code
_entity_poly.pdbx_strand_id
1 'polypeptide(L)'
;MKKTLMTLALGIMIGAVAMIAVPAYGAVKQYVLTAFGSPVLVNGVAYKDANNPILSYNGRTYLPLAKIGDLLNVNYKWNAELKRLEIGDLSAPTSSQGTGGDYKGHKDSEDASILIAKINNNPPPPKLSEGWISKSLLSKIENVYTDDDKQSKEIVFYKDFSTIPPKEAFRLQVPDDWFESESGEITSNGIRVLRYSKSNYFNIADLKAAKLIT
;
A
#
# COMPACT_ATOMS: atom_id res chain seq x y z
N MET A 1 -47.15 -57.50 16.59
CA MET A 1 -46.51 -57.02 15.35
C MET A 1 -47.19 -55.78 14.75
N LYS A 2 -48.52 -55.74 14.56
CA LYS A 2 -49.21 -54.55 13.98
C LYS A 2 -49.07 -53.26 14.82
N LYS A 3 -49.19 -53.33 16.15
CA LYS A 3 -49.09 -52.14 17.03
C LYS A 3 -47.68 -51.57 17.14
N THR A 4 -46.66 -52.42 17.18
CA THR A 4 -45.24 -52.02 17.26
C THR A 4 -44.71 -51.45 15.94
N LEU A 5 -45.20 -51.94 14.79
CA LEU A 5 -44.88 -51.38 13.48
C LEU A 5 -45.52 -50.00 13.29
N MET A 6 -46.73 -49.80 13.83
CA MET A 6 -47.44 -48.51 13.77
C MET A 6 -46.79 -47.44 14.66
N THR A 7 -46.27 -47.79 15.85
CA THR A 7 -45.50 -46.85 16.68
C THR A 7 -44.15 -46.49 16.07
N LEU A 8 -43.47 -47.44 15.41
CA LEU A 8 -42.22 -47.15 14.69
C LEU A 8 -42.48 -46.20 13.51
N ALA A 9 -43.53 -46.44 12.72
CA ALA A 9 -43.91 -45.56 11.61
C ALA A 9 -44.27 -44.15 12.08
N LEU A 10 -44.98 -44.03 13.21
CA LEU A 10 -45.34 -42.74 13.79
C LEU A 10 -44.10 -41.99 14.31
N GLY A 11 -43.15 -42.70 14.93
CA GLY A 11 -41.88 -42.13 15.37
C GLY A 11 -41.01 -41.62 14.22
N ILE A 12 -40.94 -42.36 13.11
CA ILE A 12 -40.23 -41.95 11.89
C ILE A 12 -40.89 -40.72 11.27
N MET A 13 -42.23 -40.66 11.23
CA MET A 13 -42.95 -39.49 10.72
C MET A 13 -42.71 -38.24 11.57
N ILE A 14 -42.73 -38.35 12.90
CA ILE A 14 -42.46 -37.21 13.79
C ILE A 14 -41.00 -36.76 13.67
N GLY A 15 -40.06 -37.72 13.58
CA GLY A 15 -38.65 -37.42 13.34
C GLY A 15 -38.40 -36.73 11.99
N ALA A 16 -39.08 -37.17 10.92
CA ALA A 16 -38.96 -36.58 9.60
C ALA A 16 -39.51 -35.14 9.53
N VAL A 17 -40.59 -34.85 10.26
CA VAL A 17 -41.15 -33.48 10.35
C VAL A 17 -40.23 -32.55 11.15
N ALA A 18 -39.56 -33.06 12.19
CA ALA A 18 -38.61 -32.27 12.98
C ALA A 18 -37.29 -31.95 12.24
N MET A 19 -36.96 -32.69 11.17
CA MET A 19 -35.75 -32.49 10.36
C MET A 19 -35.92 -31.54 9.18
N ILE A 20 -37.06 -30.84 9.05
CA ILE A 20 -37.20 -29.77 8.05
C ILE A 20 -36.33 -28.59 8.49
N ALA A 21 -35.06 -28.63 8.12
CA ALA A 21 -34.13 -27.52 8.28
C ALA A 21 -34.62 -26.37 7.40
N VAL A 22 -35.32 -25.41 7.99
CA VAL A 22 -35.57 -24.12 7.34
C VAL A 22 -34.20 -23.42 7.29
N PRO A 23 -33.63 -23.17 6.10
CA PRO A 23 -32.40 -22.38 6.05
C PRO A 23 -32.70 -21.02 6.67
N ALA A 24 -31.94 -20.66 7.70
CA ALA A 24 -31.97 -19.33 8.26
C ALA A 24 -31.43 -18.35 7.21
N TYR A 25 -32.32 -17.82 6.37
CA TYR A 25 -31.97 -16.70 5.50
C TYR A 25 -31.69 -15.50 6.43
N GLY A 26 -30.41 -15.14 6.56
CA GLY A 26 -30.03 -13.90 7.24
C GLY A 26 -30.81 -12.74 6.62
N ALA A 27 -31.32 -11.83 7.46
CA ALA A 27 -32.07 -10.67 6.99
C ALA A 27 -31.28 -9.91 5.94
N VAL A 28 -31.75 -9.91 4.69
CA VAL A 28 -31.14 -9.14 3.60
C VAL A 28 -31.45 -7.66 3.86
N LYS A 29 -30.40 -6.87 4.07
CA LYS A 29 -30.55 -5.42 4.21
C LYS A 29 -30.71 -4.81 2.81
N GLN A 30 -31.92 -4.39 2.48
CA GLN A 30 -32.23 -3.74 1.20
C GLN A 30 -31.96 -2.23 1.27
N TYR A 31 -31.37 -1.71 0.21
CA TYR A 31 -31.13 -0.28 0.00
C TYR A 31 -31.97 0.17 -1.21
N VAL A 32 -32.75 1.23 -1.06
CA VAL A 32 -33.52 1.84 -2.16
C VAL A 32 -32.79 3.11 -2.60
N LEU A 33 -32.23 3.08 -3.80
CA LEU A 33 -31.50 4.19 -4.37
C LEU A 33 -32.37 4.96 -5.37
N THR A 34 -32.17 6.27 -5.47
CA THR A 34 -32.82 7.13 -6.47
C THR A 34 -31.81 7.63 -7.49
N ALA A 35 -32.28 8.06 -8.66
CA ALA A 35 -31.40 8.67 -9.66
C ALA A 35 -30.85 10.02 -9.15
N PHE A 36 -29.58 10.29 -9.39
CA PHE A 36 -28.98 11.60 -9.12
C PHE A 36 -29.30 12.58 -10.26
N GLY A 37 -30.09 13.61 -9.98
CA GLY A 37 -30.66 14.50 -11.01
C GLY A 37 -29.76 15.63 -11.49
N SER A 38 -28.58 15.82 -10.88
CA SER A 38 -27.67 16.92 -11.20
C SER A 38 -26.55 16.47 -12.14
N PRO A 39 -26.04 17.34 -13.03
CA PRO A 39 -24.90 17.01 -13.88
C PRO A 39 -23.64 16.75 -13.05
N VAL A 40 -22.90 15.70 -13.42
CA VAL A 40 -21.62 15.35 -12.80
C VAL A 40 -20.53 15.42 -13.86
N LEU A 41 -19.45 16.14 -13.54
CA LEU A 41 -18.28 16.25 -14.41
C LEU A 41 -17.10 15.53 -13.77
N VAL A 42 -16.36 14.77 -14.59
CA VAL A 42 -15.13 14.09 -14.22
C VAL A 42 -14.03 14.66 -15.11
N ASN A 43 -13.02 15.32 -14.52
CA ASN A 43 -12.00 16.07 -15.28
C ASN A 43 -12.59 17.03 -16.32
N GLY A 44 -13.72 17.69 -15.99
CA GLY A 44 -14.41 18.62 -16.90
C GLY A 44 -15.27 17.95 -17.97
N VAL A 45 -15.29 16.62 -18.06
CA VAL A 45 -16.14 15.86 -18.99
C VAL A 45 -17.42 15.42 -18.30
N ALA A 46 -18.58 15.71 -18.91
CA ALA A 46 -19.87 15.30 -18.37
C ALA A 46 -20.03 13.77 -18.39
N TYR A 47 -20.32 13.17 -17.24
CA TYR A 47 -20.61 11.74 -17.11
C TYR A 47 -22.03 11.43 -17.60
N LYS A 48 -22.14 10.58 -18.63
CA LYS A 48 -23.42 10.15 -19.21
C LYS A 48 -23.38 8.67 -19.55
N ASP A 49 -23.75 7.83 -18.61
CA ASP A 49 -23.94 6.38 -18.82
C ASP A 49 -25.26 5.95 -18.17
N ALA A 50 -26.22 5.51 -18.99
CA ALA A 50 -27.53 5.07 -18.53
C ALA A 50 -27.50 3.67 -17.89
N ASN A 51 -26.55 2.82 -18.30
CA ASN A 51 -26.39 1.46 -17.76
C ASN A 51 -25.65 1.49 -16.41
N ASN A 52 -24.83 2.52 -16.19
CA ASN A 52 -24.12 2.77 -14.95
C ASN A 52 -24.52 4.17 -14.43
N PRO A 53 -25.74 4.36 -13.92
CA PRO A 53 -26.20 5.66 -13.48
C PRO A 53 -25.51 6.09 -12.19
N ILE A 54 -25.47 7.40 -11.96
CA ILE A 54 -25.12 7.97 -10.66
C ILE A 54 -26.38 7.95 -9.79
N LEU A 55 -26.23 7.44 -8.58
CA LEU A 55 -27.33 7.18 -7.67
C LEU A 55 -27.22 8.02 -6.40
N SER A 56 -28.35 8.24 -5.74
CA SER A 56 -28.45 8.90 -4.44
C SER A 56 -29.05 7.96 -3.42
N TYR A 57 -28.47 7.94 -2.23
CA TYR A 57 -28.99 7.22 -1.09
C TYR A 57 -28.72 7.99 0.20
N ASN A 58 -29.78 8.34 0.94
CA ASN A 58 -29.71 9.11 2.18
C ASN A 58 -28.83 10.39 2.09
N GLY A 59 -28.99 11.15 1.01
CA GLY A 59 -28.24 12.39 0.78
C GLY A 59 -26.78 12.18 0.36
N ARG A 60 -26.36 10.94 0.08
CA ARG A 60 -25.02 10.62 -0.44
C ARG A 60 -25.12 10.20 -1.89
N THR A 61 -24.17 10.68 -2.69
CA THR A 61 -24.04 10.32 -4.10
C THR A 61 -23.12 9.12 -4.26
N TYR A 62 -23.56 8.13 -5.02
CA TYR A 62 -22.84 6.91 -5.34
C TYR A 62 -22.54 6.89 -6.83
N LEU A 63 -21.26 6.73 -7.15
CA LEU A 63 -20.78 6.73 -8.52
C LEU A 63 -20.31 5.31 -8.91
N PRO A 64 -20.51 4.88 -10.16
CA PRO A 64 -20.01 3.61 -10.65
C PRO A 64 -18.48 3.62 -10.70
N LEU A 65 -17.85 2.89 -9.78
CA LEU A 65 -16.40 2.93 -9.60
C LEU A 65 -15.63 2.71 -10.91
N ALA A 66 -15.94 1.65 -11.64
CA ALA A 66 -15.20 1.26 -12.84
C ALA A 66 -15.17 2.40 -13.87
N LYS A 67 -16.33 3.00 -14.15
CA LYS A 67 -16.46 4.09 -15.12
C LYS A 67 -15.75 5.36 -14.67
N ILE A 68 -15.80 5.66 -13.37
CA ILE A 68 -15.08 6.81 -12.81
C ILE A 68 -13.57 6.56 -12.83
N GLY A 69 -13.12 5.35 -12.53
CA GLY A 69 -11.71 4.95 -12.62
C GLY A 69 -11.16 5.13 -14.02
N ASP A 70 -11.89 4.65 -15.04
CA ASP A 70 -11.51 4.81 -16.46
C ASP A 70 -11.36 6.30 -16.83
N LEU A 71 -12.32 7.15 -16.42
CA LEU A 71 -12.31 8.59 -16.72
C LEU A 71 -11.22 9.37 -15.97
N LEU A 72 -10.84 8.91 -14.77
CA LEU A 72 -9.77 9.50 -13.97
C LEU A 72 -8.39 8.90 -14.31
N ASN A 73 -8.33 7.90 -15.19
CA ASN A 73 -7.13 7.11 -15.46
C ASN A 73 -6.53 6.48 -14.17
N VAL A 74 -7.41 6.00 -13.29
CA VAL A 74 -7.04 5.34 -12.03
C VAL A 74 -7.24 3.84 -12.19
N ASN A 75 -6.18 3.06 -11.93
CA ASN A 75 -6.27 1.61 -11.97
C ASN A 75 -7.19 1.09 -10.84
N TYR A 76 -8.01 0.10 -11.14
CA TYR A 76 -8.77 -0.66 -10.15
C TYR A 76 -8.78 -2.16 -10.49
N LYS A 77 -8.76 -3.03 -9.49
CA LYS A 77 -8.94 -4.49 -9.68
C LYS A 77 -9.66 -5.12 -8.51
N TRP A 78 -10.43 -6.17 -8.81
CA TRP A 78 -10.90 -7.09 -7.79
C TRP A 78 -9.76 -8.04 -7.43
N ASN A 79 -9.33 -8.02 -6.17
CA ASN A 79 -8.43 -9.01 -5.61
C ASN A 79 -9.27 -10.16 -5.02
N ALA A 80 -9.39 -11.25 -5.77
CA ALA A 80 -10.19 -12.40 -5.38
C ALA A 80 -9.62 -13.15 -4.16
N GLU A 81 -8.30 -13.17 -4.01
CA GLU A 81 -7.61 -13.82 -2.89
C GLU A 81 -7.92 -13.12 -1.57
N LEU A 82 -7.79 -11.79 -1.56
CA LEU A 82 -8.04 -10.96 -0.38
C LEU A 82 -9.48 -10.48 -0.28
N LYS A 83 -10.35 -10.92 -1.20
CA LYS A 83 -11.78 -10.60 -1.29
C LYS A 83 -12.06 -9.10 -1.14
N ARG A 84 -11.28 -8.28 -1.84
CA ARG A 84 -11.39 -6.82 -1.78
C ARG A 84 -11.21 -6.17 -3.14
N LEU A 85 -11.73 -4.96 -3.25
CA LEU A 85 -11.53 -4.09 -4.40
C LEU A 85 -10.37 -3.15 -4.11
N GLU A 86 -9.39 -3.11 -5.01
CA GLU A 86 -8.21 -2.25 -4.91
C GLU A 86 -8.33 -1.14 -5.96
N ILE A 87 -7.99 0.08 -5.59
CA ILE A 87 -8.11 1.30 -6.42
C ILE A 87 -6.84 2.13 -6.20
N GLY A 88 -6.25 2.67 -7.26
CA GLY A 88 -4.97 3.39 -7.22
C GLY A 88 -3.80 2.52 -7.64
N ASP A 89 -2.67 2.59 -6.92
CA ASP A 89 -1.48 1.81 -7.23
C ASP A 89 -1.69 0.33 -6.85
N LEU A 90 -2.07 -0.48 -7.85
CA LEU A 90 -2.44 -1.89 -7.68
C LEU A 90 -1.23 -2.83 -7.57
N SER A 91 -0.33 -2.57 -6.64
CA SER A 91 0.71 -3.53 -6.26
C SER A 91 0.08 -4.76 -5.61
N ALA A 92 0.24 -5.94 -6.22
CA ALA A 92 -0.30 -7.19 -5.71
C ALA A 92 0.15 -7.50 -4.26
N PRO A 93 -0.67 -8.21 -3.46
CA PRO A 93 -0.16 -8.82 -2.24
C PRO A 93 0.77 -9.96 -2.67
N THR A 94 1.96 -10.02 -2.09
CA THR A 94 2.83 -11.18 -2.28
C THR A 94 3.34 -11.60 -0.92
N SER A 95 2.84 -12.75 -0.49
CA SER A 95 3.37 -13.57 0.56
C SER A 95 4.82 -13.95 0.25
N SER A 96 5.62 -14.02 1.31
CA SER A 96 7.05 -14.29 1.33
C SER A 96 7.55 -15.40 0.38
N GLN A 97 8.47 -15.08 -0.52
CA GLN A 97 9.87 -15.51 -0.50
C GLN A 97 10.58 -15.04 -1.77
N GLY A 98 11.78 -14.50 -1.58
CA GLY A 98 12.47 -13.64 -2.54
C GLY A 98 12.77 -14.26 -3.90
N THR A 99 12.54 -13.44 -4.93
CA THR A 99 13.49 -13.17 -6.03
C THR A 99 13.10 -11.80 -6.61
N GLY A 100 13.97 -10.79 -6.44
CA GLY A 100 13.84 -9.48 -7.10
C GLY A 100 12.90 -8.47 -6.43
N GLY A 101 13.37 -7.81 -5.38
CA GLY A 101 13.06 -6.39 -5.20
C GLY A 101 12.14 -5.89 -4.13
N ASP A 102 11.95 -6.66 -3.05
CA ASP A 102 11.09 -6.26 -1.96
C ASP A 102 11.87 -6.10 -0.64
N TYR A 103 11.90 -4.89 -0.06
CA TYR A 103 12.30 -4.67 1.35
C TYR A 103 11.04 -4.42 2.18
N LYS A 104 10.73 -5.35 3.11
CA LYS A 104 9.50 -5.33 3.93
C LYS A 104 8.20 -5.18 3.12
N GLY A 105 8.16 -5.79 1.93
CA GLY A 105 7.01 -5.72 1.03
C GLY A 105 6.93 -4.44 0.20
N HIS A 106 7.90 -3.53 0.34
CA HIS A 106 8.02 -2.35 -0.51
C HIS A 106 8.84 -2.64 -1.75
N LYS A 107 8.40 -2.11 -2.89
CA LYS A 107 9.01 -2.36 -4.20
C LYS A 107 9.93 -1.23 -4.62
N ASP A 108 10.88 -1.53 -5.50
CA ASP A 108 11.70 -0.53 -6.21
C ASP A 108 10.85 0.63 -6.76
N SER A 109 9.72 0.31 -7.39
CA SER A 109 8.83 1.30 -8.02
C SER A 109 8.22 2.32 -7.06
N GLU A 110 8.28 2.08 -5.75
CA GLU A 110 7.83 3.06 -4.76
C GLU A 110 8.81 4.22 -4.57
N ASP A 111 10.04 4.09 -5.08
CA ASP A 111 10.96 5.21 -5.16
C ASP A 111 10.61 6.07 -6.38
N ALA A 112 10.08 7.27 -6.13
CA ALA A 112 9.76 8.24 -7.18
C ALA A 112 10.96 8.59 -8.07
N SER A 113 12.18 8.47 -7.54
CA SER A 113 13.42 8.72 -8.30
C SER A 113 13.58 7.79 -9.50
N ILE A 114 13.02 6.57 -9.45
CA ILE A 114 13.04 5.63 -10.59
C ILE A 114 12.21 6.15 -11.75
N LEU A 115 11.02 6.71 -11.48
CA LEU A 115 10.16 7.28 -12.51
C LEU A 115 10.80 8.54 -13.12
N ILE A 116 11.36 9.41 -12.27
CA ILE A 116 12.03 10.65 -12.70
C ILE A 116 13.24 10.33 -13.58
N ALA A 117 14.06 9.34 -13.21
CA ALA A 117 15.21 8.91 -14.00
C ALA A 117 14.80 8.45 -15.41
N LYS A 118 13.71 7.66 -15.52
CA LYS A 118 13.16 7.19 -16.80
C LYS A 118 12.65 8.35 -17.66
N ILE A 119 11.91 9.29 -17.08
CA ILE A 119 11.38 10.46 -17.80
C ILE A 119 12.52 11.31 -18.37
N ASN A 120 13.58 11.49 -17.59
CA ASN A 120 14.72 12.33 -17.94
C ASN A 120 15.82 11.60 -18.74
N ASN A 121 15.64 10.31 -19.06
CA ASN A 121 16.68 9.46 -19.66
C ASN A 121 18.01 9.45 -18.87
N ASN A 122 17.94 9.54 -17.55
CA ASN A 122 19.10 9.43 -16.67
C ASN A 122 19.38 7.96 -16.30
N PRO A 123 20.62 7.61 -15.91
CA PRO A 123 20.91 6.31 -15.31
C PRO A 123 19.97 6.05 -14.12
N PRO A 124 19.48 4.82 -13.89
CA PRO A 124 18.57 4.53 -12.79
C PRO A 124 19.26 4.76 -11.42
N PRO A 125 18.51 5.17 -10.39
CA PRO A 125 19.04 5.24 -9.03
C PRO A 125 19.34 3.83 -8.49
N PRO A 126 20.11 3.73 -7.38
CA PRO A 126 20.26 2.50 -6.62
C PRO A 126 18.89 1.96 -6.19
N LYS A 127 18.71 0.65 -6.31
CA LYS A 127 17.41 0.03 -6.04
C LYS A 127 17.29 -0.57 -4.65
N LEU A 128 16.06 -0.62 -4.17
CA LEU A 128 15.69 -1.34 -2.94
C LEU A 128 16.03 -2.84 -3.05
N SER A 129 15.79 -3.40 -4.24
CA SER A 129 16.17 -4.73 -4.67
C SER A 129 17.67 -5.03 -4.63
N GLU A 130 18.48 -3.99 -4.76
CA GLU A 130 19.94 -4.05 -4.75
C GLU A 130 20.51 -3.77 -3.34
N GLY A 131 19.64 -3.64 -2.34
CA GLY A 131 20.03 -3.39 -0.95
C GLY A 131 20.23 -1.92 -0.61
N TRP A 132 19.70 -0.99 -1.42
CA TRP A 132 19.81 0.45 -1.19
C TRP A 132 18.44 1.07 -0.89
N ILE A 133 18.36 1.87 0.16
CA ILE A 133 17.12 2.56 0.54
C ILE A 133 17.33 4.07 0.45
N SER A 134 16.47 4.78 -0.28
CA SER A 134 16.50 6.24 -0.33
C SER A 134 16.06 6.84 1.01
N LYS A 135 16.49 8.08 1.27
CA LYS A 135 16.05 8.85 2.45
C LYS A 135 14.53 8.85 2.65
N SER A 136 13.75 9.01 1.57
CA SER A 136 12.29 9.04 1.62
C SER A 136 11.70 7.68 2.02
N LEU A 137 12.19 6.60 1.42
CA LEU A 137 11.76 5.24 1.76
C LEU A 137 12.23 4.81 3.15
N LEU A 138 13.42 5.23 3.59
CA LEU A 138 13.91 4.95 4.93
C LEU A 138 12.97 5.54 6.00
N SER A 139 12.54 6.78 5.82
CA SER A 139 11.55 7.42 6.69
C SER A 139 10.20 6.71 6.63
N LYS A 140 9.70 6.39 5.43
CA LYS A 140 8.41 5.73 5.22
C LYS A 140 8.34 4.32 5.81
N ILE A 141 9.39 3.53 5.61
CA ILE A 141 9.40 2.08 5.89
C ILE A 141 9.88 1.80 7.33
N GLU A 142 10.93 2.48 7.76
CA GLU A 142 11.60 2.21 9.05
C GLU A 142 11.30 3.24 10.13
N ASN A 143 10.59 4.32 9.78
CA ASN A 143 10.39 5.47 10.67
C ASN A 143 11.74 6.02 11.18
N VAL A 144 12.75 6.06 10.30
CA VAL A 144 14.07 6.64 10.58
C VAL A 144 14.24 7.86 9.70
N TYR A 145 14.46 9.01 10.32
CA TYR A 145 14.59 10.28 9.61
C TYR A 145 16.06 10.66 9.54
N THR A 146 16.46 11.29 8.45
CA THR A 146 17.80 11.85 8.33
C THR A 146 17.75 13.36 8.13
N ASP A 147 18.67 14.06 8.77
CA ASP A 147 18.96 15.46 8.50
C ASP A 147 20.31 15.59 7.81
N ASP A 148 20.36 16.46 6.81
CA ASP A 148 21.57 16.73 6.02
C ASP A 148 22.16 18.04 6.56
N ASP A 149 22.98 17.95 7.62
CA ASP A 149 23.63 19.10 8.23
C ASP A 149 24.79 19.56 7.34
N LYS A 150 24.48 20.50 6.45
CA LYS A 150 25.44 21.08 5.51
C LYS A 150 26.54 21.89 6.19
N GLN A 151 26.30 22.45 7.36
CA GLN A 151 27.31 23.26 8.06
C GLN A 151 28.35 22.35 8.71
N SER A 152 27.88 21.31 9.40
CA SER A 152 28.74 20.35 10.09
C SER A 152 29.27 19.25 9.17
N LYS A 153 28.78 19.16 7.92
CA LYS A 153 29.12 18.14 6.93
C LYS A 153 28.75 16.75 7.41
N GLU A 154 27.52 16.62 7.91
CA GLU A 154 27.06 15.42 8.59
C GLU A 154 25.67 15.00 8.11
N ILE A 155 25.44 13.68 8.10
CA ILE A 155 24.08 13.12 7.99
C ILE A 155 23.71 12.55 9.36
N VAL A 156 22.67 13.11 9.98
CA VAL A 156 22.23 12.75 11.32
C VAL A 156 20.97 11.91 11.24
N PHE A 157 20.96 10.75 11.89
CA PHE A 157 19.83 9.84 11.94
C PHE A 157 19.06 10.05 13.24
N TYR A 158 17.75 10.19 13.12
CA TYR A 158 16.83 10.36 14.23
C TYR A 158 15.87 9.17 14.32
N LYS A 159 15.67 8.71 15.55
CA LYS A 159 14.70 7.69 15.94
C LYS A 159 13.95 8.18 17.17
N ASP A 160 12.88 7.49 17.53
CA ASP A 160 12.07 7.81 18.71
C ASP A 160 11.50 9.24 18.65
N PHE A 161 10.32 9.34 18.05
CA PHE A 161 9.57 10.59 17.88
C PHE A 161 8.66 10.90 19.07
N SER A 162 8.86 10.22 20.20
CA SER A 162 8.13 10.53 21.45
C SER A 162 8.71 11.74 22.17
N THR A 163 9.94 12.16 21.83
CA THR A 163 10.61 13.35 22.37
C THR A 163 10.68 14.47 21.34
N ILE A 164 10.75 15.72 21.81
CA ILE A 164 10.97 16.91 20.97
C ILE A 164 12.20 17.65 21.50
N PRO A 165 13.33 17.69 20.74
CA PRO A 165 13.50 17.06 19.43
C PRO A 165 13.57 15.52 19.49
N PRO A 166 13.36 14.82 18.34
CA PRO A 166 13.55 13.38 18.24
C PRO A 166 14.94 12.96 18.69
N LYS A 167 15.08 11.73 19.19
CA LYS A 167 16.36 11.26 19.69
C LYS A 167 17.33 10.97 18.55
N GLU A 168 18.51 11.56 18.62
CA GLU A 168 19.62 11.20 17.73
C GLU A 168 20.04 9.75 17.97
N ALA A 169 20.14 8.99 16.88
CA ALA A 169 20.49 7.58 16.87
C ALA A 169 21.88 7.32 16.28
N PHE A 170 22.30 8.09 15.27
CA PHE A 170 23.56 7.88 14.57
C PHE A 170 23.99 9.12 13.78
N ARG A 171 25.29 9.20 13.46
CA ARG A 171 25.86 10.29 12.69
C ARG A 171 26.88 9.78 11.69
N LEU A 172 26.86 10.34 10.49
CA LEU A 172 27.82 10.08 9.42
C LEU A 172 28.57 11.36 9.08
N GLN A 173 29.89 11.28 9.00
CA GLN A 173 30.73 12.33 8.42
C GLN A 173 30.75 12.18 6.90
N VAL A 174 30.59 13.27 6.17
CA VAL A 174 30.64 13.28 4.70
C VAL A 174 31.68 14.27 4.17
N PRO A 175 32.20 14.09 2.93
CA PRO A 175 33.12 15.04 2.31
C PRO A 175 32.53 16.45 2.16
N ASP A 176 33.41 17.44 2.03
CA ASP A 176 33.08 18.87 1.93
C ASP A 176 32.08 19.21 0.82
N ASP A 177 32.21 18.54 -0.32
CA ASP A 177 31.41 18.75 -1.52
C ASP A 177 30.19 17.82 -1.57
N TRP A 178 30.00 16.95 -0.58
CA TRP A 178 29.02 15.86 -0.64
C TRP A 178 27.62 16.37 -0.95
N PHE A 179 27.15 17.42 -0.28
CA PHE A 179 25.78 17.93 -0.47
C PHE A 179 25.59 18.72 -1.77
N GLU A 180 26.67 19.13 -2.43
CA GLU A 180 26.64 19.88 -3.68
C GLU A 180 26.84 18.96 -4.90
N SER A 181 27.46 17.79 -4.70
CA SER A 181 27.68 16.79 -5.73
C SER A 181 26.38 16.13 -6.21
N GLU A 182 26.28 15.92 -7.53
CA GLU A 182 25.15 15.20 -8.16
C GLU A 182 25.16 13.71 -7.80
N SER A 183 26.36 13.13 -7.73
CA SER A 183 26.56 11.72 -7.43
C SER A 183 27.86 11.47 -6.67
N GLY A 184 27.91 10.36 -5.92
CA GLY A 184 29.10 9.92 -5.21
C GLY A 184 28.83 8.70 -4.35
N GLU A 185 29.87 8.04 -3.86
CA GLU A 185 29.76 6.94 -2.91
C GLU A 185 30.81 7.10 -1.81
N ILE A 186 30.40 6.91 -0.57
CA ILE A 186 31.28 6.92 0.60
C ILE A 186 30.91 5.79 1.54
N THR A 187 31.86 5.42 2.41
CA THR A 187 31.57 4.64 3.62
C THR A 187 31.95 5.47 4.81
N SER A 188 31.00 5.69 5.73
CA SER A 188 31.21 6.49 6.93
C SER A 188 30.64 5.73 8.13
N ASN A 189 31.43 5.57 9.19
CA ASN A 189 31.06 4.81 10.39
C ASN A 189 30.45 3.42 10.08
N GLY A 190 30.99 2.73 9.07
CA GLY A 190 30.53 1.40 8.65
C GLY A 190 29.25 1.38 7.80
N ILE A 191 28.71 2.54 7.41
CA ILE A 191 27.54 2.68 6.56
C ILE A 191 27.96 3.22 5.19
N ARG A 192 27.68 2.44 4.14
CA ARG A 192 27.77 2.93 2.77
C ARG A 192 26.62 3.88 2.45
N VAL A 193 26.98 5.01 1.88
CA VAL A 193 26.05 6.04 1.40
C VAL A 193 26.35 6.31 -0.06
N LEU A 194 25.32 6.28 -0.88
CA LEU A 194 25.37 6.64 -2.29
C LEU A 194 24.55 7.91 -2.50
N ARG A 195 25.10 8.86 -3.23
CA ARG A 195 24.40 10.07 -3.66
C ARG A 195 24.00 9.92 -5.12
N TYR A 196 22.74 10.20 -5.41
CA TYR A 196 22.19 10.18 -6.75
C TYR A 196 21.23 11.35 -6.92
N SER A 197 21.44 12.20 -7.93
CA SER A 197 20.61 13.37 -8.22
C SER A 197 20.34 14.20 -6.96
N LYS A 198 21.39 14.48 -6.18
CA LYS A 198 21.36 15.22 -4.90
C LYS A 198 20.60 14.55 -3.76
N SER A 199 20.22 13.28 -3.88
CA SER A 199 19.55 12.51 -2.83
C SER A 199 20.46 11.43 -2.27
N ASN A 200 20.39 11.20 -0.96
CA ASN A 200 21.15 10.15 -0.28
C ASN A 200 20.38 8.82 -0.27
N TYR A 201 21.12 7.75 -0.55
CA TYR A 201 20.74 6.35 -0.48
C TYR A 201 21.66 5.66 0.51
N PHE A 202 21.10 4.77 1.32
CA PHE A 202 21.81 4.10 2.39
C PHE A 202 21.79 2.60 2.16
N ASN A 203 22.90 1.92 2.44
CA ASN A 203 22.91 0.46 2.33
C ASN A 203 22.11 -0.19 3.47
N ILE A 204 21.15 -1.03 3.13
CA ILE A 204 20.25 -1.70 4.09
C ILE A 204 21.01 -2.64 5.02
N ALA A 205 21.98 -3.42 4.52
CA ALA A 205 22.73 -4.36 5.34
C ALA A 205 23.56 -3.62 6.40
N ASP A 206 24.16 -2.49 6.00
CA ASP A 206 24.97 -1.67 6.90
C ASP A 206 24.10 -0.97 7.95
N LEU A 207 22.93 -0.45 7.56
CA LEU A 207 21.94 0.10 8.51
C LEU A 207 21.46 -0.94 9.54
N LYS A 208 21.27 -2.20 9.12
CA LYS A 208 20.95 -3.31 10.04
C LYS A 208 22.10 -3.61 10.98
N ALA A 209 23.33 -3.67 10.47
CA ALA A 209 24.53 -3.89 11.28
C ALA A 209 24.71 -2.79 12.34
N ALA A 210 24.40 -1.55 11.97
CA ALA A 210 24.37 -0.39 12.87
C ALA A 210 23.14 -0.34 13.81
N LYS A 211 22.22 -1.31 13.73
CA LYS A 211 20.96 -1.38 14.50
C LYS A 211 20.05 -0.16 14.31
N LEU A 212 20.16 0.50 13.16
CA LEU A 212 19.30 1.63 12.80
C LEU A 212 17.94 1.17 12.30
N ILE A 213 17.89 -0.02 11.69
CA ILE A 213 16.66 -0.62 11.13
C ILE A 213 16.58 -2.10 11.51
N THR A 214 15.43 -2.74 11.29
CA THR A 214 15.22 -4.18 11.54
C THR A 214 15.30 -5.04 10.29
#